data_AF-A0A165TSQ9-F1
#
_entry.id   AF-A0A165TSQ9-F1
#
_cell.length_a   1.000
_cell.length_b   1.000
_cell.length_c   1.000
_cell.angle_alpha   90.00
_cell.angle_beta   90.00
_cell.angle_gamma   90.00
#
_symmetry.space_group_name_H-M   'P 1'
#
loop_
_entity.id
_entity.type
_entity.pdbx_description
1 polymer ?
#
loop_
_entity_poly.entity_id
_entity_poly.type
_entity_poly.pdbx_seq_one_letter_code
_entity_poly.pdbx_strand_id
1 'polypeptide(L)'
;MPPRPRIHDFDRDGSCGDPFPQQNTSQDQIDPALQHVPDTNKKKKKKKKSKKRSPDTPANGAEVDQPKKKKPALGRGTRGRDEINLYSQTQTQDQSTDADADGMQDVSRLPSESPPLGFPPSPTFSQHPMSIGVHHSPSTRSAIVVTSTMPRTQALFDNINSLKAQNAALESQCAAMHQRQTELETKINSIHTEVTQVNIRTLNNGPSKASRTQEIRSKQDRMRHREEGSSDESDSDDDDGEQDIQGIFKYKTLLQSNLPPHLHAAKNFLQAFQHLCGVTSSQNWPSIDELREDDYYTPDFDEDVTHATNSAICKRVAESVYTELKGLRELPDELRHPDVYFSCRTIEEMAKATYRGFRDQAKAQRSDAKAQKRKRNKRNTRRYQRRFHMLDHLLSVVPEYIKQYGHDPTPILEVDVISDYASGPDSDDNEPQHMWKARMGAQLGVDIRKVDKQMWTDITCWEHIIPEWRSEEVGTILERLQHLHVLSLDENARKKFQAYRVYRTGRSTTTPPAYVPWNFAISEQWWNDHRPSWKKQTRKWYSRGDPLGFGKNDPQRTPLAGPSSTHRG
;
A
#
# COMPACT_ATOMS: atom_id res chain seq x y z
N MET A 1 46.44 25.77 -44.99
CA MET A 1 45.91 24.77 -45.96
C MET A 1 44.47 24.46 -45.60
N PRO A 2 43.55 24.28 -46.57
CA PRO A 2 42.18 23.86 -46.30
C PRO A 2 42.11 22.36 -45.96
N PRO A 3 41.14 21.91 -45.14
CA PRO A 3 40.92 20.50 -44.87
C PRO A 3 40.32 19.79 -46.10
N ARG A 4 40.71 18.54 -46.34
CA ARG A 4 40.15 17.71 -47.43
C ARG A 4 38.69 17.33 -47.14
N PRO A 5 37.81 17.25 -48.17
CA PRO A 5 36.46 16.71 -47.99
C PRO A 5 36.52 15.21 -47.66
N ARG A 6 35.54 14.74 -46.86
CA ARG A 6 35.37 13.32 -46.58
C ARG A 6 34.71 12.62 -47.77
N ILE A 7 35.24 11.46 -48.11
CA ILE A 7 34.63 10.53 -49.08
C ILE A 7 33.36 9.96 -48.44
N HIS A 8 32.28 9.90 -49.21
CA HIS A 8 31.01 9.32 -48.80
C HIS A 8 30.95 7.90 -49.37
N ASP A 9 30.97 6.87 -48.51
CA ASP A 9 30.68 5.50 -48.94
C ASP A 9 29.21 5.38 -49.32
N PHE A 10 28.96 4.72 -50.46
CA PHE A 10 27.64 4.67 -51.11
C PHE A 10 26.98 3.27 -51.05
N ASP A 11 27.60 2.29 -50.40
CA ASP A 11 27.14 0.90 -50.37
C ASP A 11 26.43 0.54 -49.07
N ARG A 12 25.14 0.92 -48.95
CA ARG A 12 24.17 0.23 -48.05
C ARG A 12 22.68 0.53 -48.29
N ASP A 13 22.27 0.70 -49.54
CA ASP A 13 20.85 0.61 -49.89
C ASP A 13 20.39 -0.86 -49.98
N GLY A 14 19.40 -1.21 -49.16
CA GLY A 14 18.78 -2.53 -49.11
C GLY A 14 17.27 -2.42 -49.33
N SER A 15 16.84 -2.64 -50.57
CA SER A 15 15.47 -2.91 -51.07
C SER A 15 14.27 -2.43 -50.24
N CYS A 16 13.56 -1.43 -50.78
CA CYS A 16 12.17 -1.14 -50.44
C CYS A 16 11.26 -2.38 -50.60
N GLY A 17 10.29 -2.52 -49.69
CA GLY A 17 9.12 -3.38 -49.86
C GLY A 17 7.85 -2.54 -49.79
N ASP A 18 6.94 -2.71 -50.76
CA ASP A 18 5.78 -1.85 -50.99
C ASP A 18 4.63 -2.03 -49.97
N PRO A 19 3.71 -1.05 -49.87
CA PRO A 19 2.60 -1.07 -48.93
C PRO A 19 1.37 -1.86 -49.44
N PHE A 20 0.70 -2.56 -48.53
CA PHE A 20 -0.61 -3.19 -48.74
C PHE A 20 -1.64 -2.64 -47.71
N PRO A 21 -2.96 -2.74 -47.96
CA PRO A 21 -3.80 -1.54 -47.97
C PRO A 21 -4.81 -1.50 -46.81
N GLN A 22 -5.56 -0.40 -46.76
CA GLN A 22 -6.58 -0.16 -45.76
C GLN A 22 -7.89 -0.95 -45.98
N GLN A 23 -8.54 -1.26 -44.84
CA GLN A 23 -9.98 -1.40 -44.63
C GLN A 23 -10.74 -2.59 -45.26
N ASN A 24 -11.34 -3.41 -44.38
CA ASN A 24 -12.80 -3.42 -44.22
C ASN A 24 -13.19 -4.12 -42.90
N THR A 25 -13.74 -3.36 -41.94
CA THR A 25 -14.38 -3.91 -40.74
C THR A 25 -15.89 -4.00 -40.98
N SER A 26 -16.39 -5.20 -41.24
CA SER A 26 -17.82 -5.48 -41.29
C SER A 26 -18.47 -5.20 -39.93
N GLN A 27 -19.64 -4.59 -39.97
CA GLN A 27 -20.40 -4.18 -38.79
C GLN A 27 -21.47 -5.22 -38.47
N ASP A 28 -21.15 -6.20 -37.61
CA ASP A 28 -22.11 -7.22 -37.19
C ASP A 28 -23.20 -6.63 -36.29
N GLN A 29 -24.45 -6.67 -36.77
CA GLN A 29 -25.63 -6.35 -35.98
C GLN A 29 -25.89 -7.47 -34.96
N ILE A 30 -25.92 -7.12 -33.67
CA ILE A 30 -26.36 -8.02 -32.61
C ILE A 30 -27.88 -7.87 -32.45
N ASP A 31 -28.59 -8.98 -32.58
CA ASP A 31 -30.05 -9.09 -32.42
C ASP A 31 -30.46 -8.88 -30.93
N PRO A 32 -31.34 -7.91 -30.61
CA PRO A 32 -31.81 -7.67 -29.24
C PRO A 32 -32.84 -8.68 -28.72
N ALA A 33 -33.28 -9.67 -29.51
CA ALA A 33 -34.39 -10.56 -29.16
C ALA A 33 -34.06 -11.74 -28.20
N LEU A 34 -32.82 -11.89 -27.73
CA LEU A 34 -32.41 -13.02 -26.86
C LEU A 34 -32.09 -12.62 -25.41
N GLN A 35 -33.10 -12.08 -24.71
CA GLN A 35 -33.12 -12.03 -23.24
C GLN A 35 -34.47 -12.53 -22.71
N HIS A 36 -34.52 -13.79 -22.22
CA HIS A 36 -35.28 -14.23 -21.04
C HIS A 36 -35.25 -15.76 -20.87
N VAL A 37 -34.48 -16.26 -19.90
CA VAL A 37 -34.71 -17.57 -19.25
C VAL A 37 -34.38 -17.42 -17.76
N PRO A 38 -35.26 -17.81 -16.82
CA PRO A 38 -35.07 -17.55 -15.39
C PRO A 38 -34.22 -18.62 -14.67
N ASP A 39 -33.40 -18.15 -13.73
CA ASP A 39 -32.58 -18.99 -12.84
C ASP A 39 -33.41 -19.88 -11.91
N THR A 40 -33.25 -21.20 -12.02
CA THR A 40 -33.51 -22.12 -10.90
C THR A 40 -32.45 -23.21 -10.80
N ASN A 41 -31.55 -23.14 -9.82
CA ASN A 41 -30.72 -24.29 -9.48
C ASN A 41 -30.40 -24.44 -7.98
N LYS A 42 -31.14 -25.35 -7.34
CA LYS A 42 -31.00 -25.75 -5.93
C LYS A 42 -29.69 -26.53 -5.73
N LYS A 43 -28.70 -25.95 -5.04
CA LYS A 43 -27.46 -26.66 -4.66
C LYS A 43 -27.70 -27.80 -3.65
N LYS A 44 -27.90 -29.03 -4.14
CA LYS A 44 -27.89 -30.26 -3.32
C LYS A 44 -26.47 -30.54 -2.80
N LYS A 45 -26.23 -30.38 -1.49
CA LYS A 45 -24.99 -30.83 -0.82
C LYS A 45 -24.88 -32.35 -0.85
N LYS A 46 -24.05 -32.93 -1.74
CA LYS A 46 -23.67 -34.36 -1.69
C LYS A 46 -22.57 -34.56 -0.62
N LYS A 47 -22.93 -35.26 0.46
CA LYS A 47 -22.04 -35.64 1.58
C LYS A 47 -21.16 -36.83 1.15
N LYS A 48 -19.91 -36.59 0.74
CA LYS A 48 -18.99 -37.66 0.30
C LYS A 48 -18.42 -38.41 1.52
N LYS A 49 -18.91 -39.64 1.74
CA LYS A 49 -18.55 -40.50 2.89
C LYS A 49 -17.26 -41.27 2.55
N SER A 50 -16.13 -40.90 3.13
CA SER A 50 -14.86 -41.62 2.96
C SER A 50 -14.87 -42.92 3.78
N LYS A 51 -14.80 -44.06 3.09
CA LYS A 51 -14.79 -45.40 3.70
C LYS A 51 -13.33 -45.83 3.86
N LYS A 52 -12.77 -45.74 5.08
CA LYS A 52 -11.47 -46.38 5.39
C LYS A 52 -11.60 -47.88 5.15
N ARG A 53 -10.67 -48.44 4.37
CA ARG A 53 -10.39 -49.88 4.28
C ARG A 53 -8.94 -50.06 4.72
N SER A 54 -8.73 -50.81 5.79
CA SER A 54 -7.41 -51.36 6.12
C SER A 54 -7.12 -52.57 5.21
N PRO A 55 -5.84 -52.89 5.02
CA PRO A 55 -5.42 -54.28 4.85
C PRO A 55 -4.36 -54.67 5.89
N ASP A 56 -4.75 -55.58 6.77
CA ASP A 56 -4.05 -56.78 7.24
C ASP A 56 -2.51 -56.80 7.30
N THR A 57 -2.02 -56.97 8.52
CA THR A 57 -0.67 -57.40 8.87
C THR A 57 -0.52 -58.92 8.74
N PRO A 58 0.53 -59.44 8.09
CA PRO A 58 1.05 -60.78 8.37
C PRO A 58 2.16 -60.70 9.41
N ALA A 59 2.05 -61.52 10.46
CA ALA A 59 3.14 -61.72 11.41
C ALA A 59 4.21 -62.66 10.81
N ASN A 60 5.48 -62.35 11.05
CA ASN A 60 6.51 -63.34 11.36
C ASN A 60 7.72 -62.64 12.00
N GLY A 61 8.27 -63.23 13.06
CA GLY A 61 9.33 -62.63 13.84
C GLY A 61 10.73 -63.06 13.39
N ALA A 62 11.73 -62.29 13.82
CA ALA A 62 13.10 -62.75 13.99
C ALA A 62 13.71 -62.02 15.19
N GLU A 63 13.93 -62.79 16.24
CA GLU A 63 14.58 -62.43 17.49
C GLU A 63 16.09 -62.29 17.28
N VAL A 64 16.66 -61.10 17.52
CA VAL A 64 18.11 -60.93 17.72
C VAL A 64 18.35 -59.91 18.84
N ASP A 65 19.11 -60.35 19.83
CA ASP A 65 19.40 -59.67 21.08
C ASP A 65 20.64 -58.73 20.99
N GLN A 66 20.98 -58.07 22.11
CA GLN A 66 22.25 -57.36 22.41
C GLN A 66 22.37 -55.85 22.03
N PRO A 67 23.31 -55.07 22.66
CA PRO A 67 23.00 -54.51 23.97
C PRO A 67 23.32 -53.01 24.14
N LYS A 68 22.71 -52.39 25.16
CA LYS A 68 22.94 -50.98 25.54
C LYS A 68 24.38 -50.74 26.03
N LYS A 69 25.24 -50.11 25.21
CA LYS A 69 26.54 -49.57 25.67
C LYS A 69 26.38 -48.19 26.32
N LYS A 70 26.63 -48.14 27.63
CA LYS A 70 26.81 -46.89 28.40
C LYS A 70 28.09 -46.18 27.93
N LYS A 71 28.07 -44.85 27.77
CA LYS A 71 29.30 -44.03 27.68
C LYS A 71 29.74 -43.62 29.09
N PRO A 72 31.02 -43.77 29.46
CA PRO A 72 31.55 -43.26 30.73
C PRO A 72 31.95 -41.78 30.62
N ALA A 73 31.93 -41.07 31.76
CA ALA A 73 32.61 -39.79 31.93
C ALA A 73 33.94 -40.01 32.67
N LEU A 74 34.99 -39.29 32.23
CA LEU A 74 36.32 -39.05 32.83
C LEU A 74 37.17 -38.40 31.70
N GLY A 75 38.10 -37.46 31.89
CA GLY A 75 38.47 -36.71 33.09
C GLY A 75 39.52 -35.62 32.77
N ARG A 76 39.59 -34.64 33.68
CA ARG A 76 40.69 -33.69 34.01
C ARG A 76 42.07 -33.81 33.33
N GLY A 77 42.64 -32.64 33.00
CA GLY A 77 44.09 -32.37 32.85
C GLY A 77 44.35 -31.08 32.03
N THR A 78 44.47 -29.87 32.60
CA THR A 78 45.59 -29.22 33.34
C THR A 78 46.65 -28.46 32.50
N ARG A 79 46.82 -27.17 32.86
CA ARG A 79 48.03 -26.29 32.81
C ARG A 79 48.36 -25.42 31.58
N GLY A 80 48.97 -24.27 31.90
CA GLY A 80 49.34 -23.11 31.05
C GLY A 80 48.23 -22.03 31.13
N ARG A 81 48.21 -21.05 32.04
CA ARG A 81 49.26 -20.25 32.72
C ARG A 81 50.13 -19.44 31.76
N ASP A 82 49.76 -18.17 31.60
CA ASP A 82 50.66 -17.01 31.71
C ASP A 82 49.88 -15.84 32.35
N GLU A 83 50.59 -14.98 33.09
CA GLU A 83 50.09 -13.92 33.98
C GLU A 83 50.53 -12.50 33.50
N ILE A 84 50.08 -11.43 34.20
CA ILE A 84 50.47 -9.99 34.10
C ILE A 84 49.84 -9.26 32.89
N ASN A 85 49.18 -8.09 32.96
CA ASN A 85 48.68 -7.20 34.04
C ASN A 85 47.26 -6.69 33.61
N LEU A 86 46.37 -6.03 34.37
CA LEU A 86 46.33 -5.16 35.58
C LEU A 86 46.46 -3.62 35.34
N TYR A 87 45.64 -2.87 36.11
CA TYR A 87 45.29 -1.43 36.04
C TYR A 87 44.26 -1.04 34.94
N SER A 88 43.21 -0.24 35.21
CA SER A 88 42.89 0.59 36.40
C SER A 88 41.44 0.43 36.89
N GLN A 89 41.27 0.72 38.18
CA GLN A 89 40.02 0.71 38.93
C GLN A 89 39.62 2.15 39.27
N THR A 90 38.35 2.53 39.08
CA THR A 90 37.76 3.70 39.74
C THR A 90 36.42 3.33 40.36
N GLN A 91 36.17 3.92 41.52
CA GLN A 91 35.18 3.49 42.51
C GLN A 91 34.42 4.73 42.96
N THR A 92 33.10 4.76 42.79
CA THR A 92 32.24 5.78 43.40
C THR A 92 31.06 5.12 44.09
N GLN A 93 31.17 5.18 45.40
CA GLN A 93 30.37 4.67 46.51
C GLN A 93 28.91 5.13 46.53
N ASP A 94 28.05 4.29 47.13
CA ASP A 94 26.64 4.56 47.39
C ASP A 94 26.40 5.75 48.34
N GLN A 95 25.25 6.42 48.17
CA GLN A 95 24.49 6.97 49.31
C GLN A 95 22.99 6.71 49.13
N SER A 96 22.47 5.83 49.97
CA SER A 96 21.04 5.64 50.23
C SER A 96 20.57 6.56 51.35
N THR A 97 19.43 7.21 51.17
CA THR A 97 18.66 7.78 52.30
C THR A 97 17.19 7.43 52.14
N ASP A 98 16.72 6.52 52.99
CA ASP A 98 15.29 6.29 53.20
C ASP A 98 14.64 7.50 53.86
N ALA A 99 13.40 7.78 53.49
CA ALA A 99 12.49 8.64 54.26
C ALA A 99 11.05 8.22 54.00
N ASP A 100 10.50 7.38 54.87
CA ASP A 100 9.06 7.14 54.93
C ASP A 100 8.31 8.43 55.29
N ALA A 101 7.22 8.71 54.57
CA ALA A 101 6.22 9.70 54.98
C ALA A 101 4.83 9.25 54.53
N ASP A 102 4.08 8.73 55.49
CA ASP A 102 2.69 8.31 55.38
C ASP A 102 1.77 9.48 54.95
N GLY A 103 0.74 9.21 54.14
CA GLY A 103 0.00 10.29 53.47
C GLY A 103 -1.13 9.89 52.53
N MET A 104 -1.82 8.78 52.78
CA MET A 104 -3.03 8.45 52.01
C MET A 104 -4.18 9.41 52.35
N GLN A 105 -4.47 10.36 51.46
CA GLN A 105 -5.74 11.10 51.47
C GLN A 105 -6.70 10.58 50.40
N ASP A 106 -7.89 10.22 50.86
CA ASP A 106 -9.02 9.73 50.09
C ASP A 106 -9.61 10.86 49.22
N VAL A 107 -9.75 10.63 47.91
CA VAL A 107 -10.36 11.59 46.98
C VAL A 107 -11.44 10.90 46.15
N SER A 108 -12.64 10.89 46.72
CA SER A 108 -13.92 11.17 46.06
C SER A 108 -14.12 10.61 44.65
N ARG A 109 -14.76 9.43 44.59
CA ARG A 109 -15.42 8.92 43.39
C ARG A 109 -16.51 9.90 42.92
N LEU A 110 -16.40 10.39 41.68
CA LEU A 110 -17.53 11.00 40.96
C LEU A 110 -18.21 9.96 40.06
N PRO A 111 -19.55 9.81 40.10
CA PRO A 111 -20.27 8.93 39.18
C PRO A 111 -20.48 9.62 37.82
N SER A 112 -19.97 9.01 36.76
CA SER A 112 -20.27 9.40 35.38
C SER A 112 -21.45 8.59 34.86
N GLU A 113 -22.67 8.92 35.29
CA GLU A 113 -23.89 8.43 34.63
C GLU A 113 -24.17 9.27 33.38
N SER A 114 -24.10 8.67 32.20
CA SER A 114 -24.62 9.23 30.95
C SER A 114 -25.81 8.40 30.49
N PRO A 115 -27.01 8.99 30.30
CA PRO A 115 -28.20 8.24 29.93
C PRO A 115 -28.12 7.76 28.47
N PRO A 116 -28.75 6.62 28.12
CA PRO A 116 -28.75 6.10 26.76
C PRO A 116 -29.62 6.97 25.83
N LEU A 117 -29.04 7.41 24.71
CA LEU A 117 -29.76 8.07 23.63
C LEU A 117 -30.66 7.06 22.90
N GLY A 118 -31.95 7.06 23.24
CA GLY A 118 -32.98 6.32 22.51
C GLY A 118 -33.33 7.02 21.20
N PHE A 119 -33.11 6.35 20.07
CA PHE A 119 -33.59 6.82 18.76
C PHE A 119 -35.06 6.42 18.56
N PRO A 120 -35.95 7.34 18.12
CA PRO A 120 -37.30 6.97 17.71
C PRO A 120 -37.27 6.19 16.37
N PRO A 121 -38.17 5.20 16.17
CA PRO A 121 -38.25 4.46 14.91
C PRO A 121 -38.81 5.33 13.78
N SER A 122 -38.17 5.27 12.60
CA SER A 122 -38.63 5.96 11.39
C SER A 122 -39.95 5.39 10.85
N PRO A 123 -40.84 6.22 10.29
CA PRO A 123 -42.14 5.76 9.79
C PRO A 123 -42.00 4.87 8.55
N THR A 124 -42.63 3.70 8.58
CA THR A 124 -42.67 2.77 7.43
C THR A 124 -43.73 3.20 6.42
N PHE A 125 -43.32 3.76 5.28
CA PHE A 125 -44.24 4.15 4.21
C PHE A 125 -44.55 2.94 3.31
N SER A 126 -45.66 2.25 3.57
CA SER A 126 -46.13 1.13 2.74
C SER A 126 -46.90 1.67 1.53
N GLN A 127 -46.36 1.48 0.31
CA GLN A 127 -47.09 1.74 -0.93
C GLN A 127 -47.81 0.47 -1.41
N HIS A 128 -49.15 0.48 -1.37
CA HIS A 128 -49.97 -0.52 -2.05
C HIS A 128 -50.24 -0.10 -3.50
N PRO A 129 -50.03 -0.99 -4.49
CA PRO A 129 -50.42 -0.72 -5.87
C PRO A 129 -51.95 -0.88 -6.04
N MET A 130 -52.65 0.24 -6.25
CA MET A 130 -54.07 0.24 -6.63
C MET A 130 -54.20 -0.14 -8.11
N SER A 131 -54.71 -1.34 -8.39
CA SER A 131 -55.04 -1.78 -9.74
C SER A 131 -56.38 -1.20 -10.17
N ILE A 132 -56.39 -0.33 -11.18
CA ILE A 132 -57.62 0.29 -11.71
C ILE A 132 -58.15 -0.57 -12.87
N GLY A 133 -59.16 -1.39 -12.58
CA GLY A 133 -59.92 -2.11 -13.59
C GLY A 133 -60.91 -1.20 -14.32
N VAL A 134 -60.83 -1.13 -15.65
CA VAL A 134 -61.73 -0.32 -16.49
C VAL A 134 -62.97 -1.13 -16.84
N HIS A 135 -64.07 -0.93 -16.11
CA HIS A 135 -65.39 -1.42 -16.52
C HIS A 135 -66.16 -0.33 -17.29
N HIS A 136 -66.56 -0.63 -18.51
CA HIS A 136 -67.49 0.19 -19.29
C HIS A 136 -68.94 -0.13 -18.89
N SER A 137 -69.76 0.89 -18.66
CA SER A 137 -71.22 0.80 -18.71
C SER A 137 -71.82 2.18 -18.97
N PRO A 138 -72.74 2.34 -19.94
CA PRO A 138 -73.32 3.64 -20.28
C PRO A 138 -74.68 3.86 -19.58
N SER A 139 -74.94 5.06 -19.04
CA SER A 139 -76.34 5.51 -18.92
C SER A 139 -76.52 7.03 -18.74
N THR A 140 -77.66 7.49 -19.24
CA THR A 140 -78.42 8.71 -18.91
C THR A 140 -77.73 10.08 -18.89
N ARG A 141 -78.03 10.85 -19.94
CA ARG A 141 -78.10 12.32 -19.92
C ARG A 141 -78.89 12.80 -18.70
N SER A 142 -78.34 13.77 -17.96
CA SER A 142 -79.09 14.70 -17.12
C SER A 142 -78.53 16.09 -17.34
N ALA A 143 -79.38 17.02 -17.80
CA ALA A 143 -78.99 18.40 -18.05
C ALA A 143 -78.95 19.15 -16.71
N ILE A 144 -77.76 19.23 -16.10
CA ILE A 144 -77.53 20.06 -14.92
C ILE A 144 -77.04 21.43 -15.41
N VAL A 145 -77.87 22.45 -15.23
CA VAL A 145 -77.50 23.85 -15.42
C VAL A 145 -76.57 24.24 -14.27
N VAL A 146 -75.25 24.19 -14.51
CA VAL A 146 -74.24 24.62 -13.54
C VAL A 146 -74.02 26.11 -13.67
N THR A 147 -74.65 26.88 -12.78
CA THR A 147 -74.35 28.30 -12.58
C THR A 147 -73.09 28.48 -11.72
N SER A 148 -72.15 29.30 -12.21
CA SER A 148 -71.09 29.95 -11.43
C SER A 148 -70.10 29.08 -10.62
N THR A 149 -69.21 28.35 -11.32
CA THR A 149 -67.93 27.87 -10.72
C THR A 149 -66.69 28.20 -11.59
N MET A 150 -66.74 29.32 -12.34
CA MET A 150 -65.70 29.73 -13.29
C MET A 150 -64.30 30.08 -12.72
N PRO A 151 -64.11 30.63 -11.50
CA PRO A 151 -62.77 31.08 -11.10
C PRO A 151 -61.81 29.92 -10.80
N ARG A 152 -62.32 28.75 -10.37
CA ARG A 152 -61.48 27.60 -10.02
C ARG A 152 -60.95 26.84 -11.24
N THR A 153 -61.71 26.82 -12.35
CA THR A 153 -61.25 26.21 -13.60
C THR A 153 -60.17 27.07 -14.26
N GLN A 154 -60.32 28.40 -14.27
CA GLN A 154 -59.31 29.30 -14.83
C GLN A 154 -57.95 29.16 -14.12
N ALA A 155 -57.92 29.19 -12.79
CA ALA A 155 -56.69 29.02 -12.02
C ALA A 155 -55.97 27.68 -12.29
N LEU A 156 -56.71 26.60 -12.61
CA LEU A 156 -56.11 25.32 -13.00
C LEU A 156 -55.51 25.39 -14.42
N PHE A 157 -56.15 26.06 -15.36
CA PHE A 157 -55.58 26.30 -16.69
C PHE A 157 -54.29 27.14 -16.62
N ASP A 158 -54.28 28.20 -15.81
CA ASP A 158 -53.11 29.06 -15.64
C ASP A 158 -51.93 28.29 -15.02
N ASN A 159 -52.19 27.44 -14.02
CA ASN A 159 -51.19 26.54 -13.43
C ASN A 159 -50.65 25.51 -14.43
N ILE A 160 -51.51 24.91 -15.26
CA ILE A 160 -51.09 23.95 -16.31
C ILE A 160 -50.20 24.65 -17.35
N ASN A 161 -50.54 25.88 -17.74
CA ASN A 161 -49.74 26.65 -18.68
C ASN A 161 -48.39 27.07 -18.07
N SER A 162 -48.36 27.43 -16.79
CA SER A 162 -47.13 27.71 -16.04
C SER A 162 -46.20 26.48 -15.98
N LEU A 163 -46.73 25.30 -15.64
CA LEU A 163 -45.97 24.05 -15.61
C LEU A 163 -45.45 23.65 -17.00
N LYS A 164 -46.21 23.86 -18.07
CA LYS A 164 -45.73 23.64 -19.45
C LYS A 164 -44.56 24.55 -19.80
N ALA A 165 -44.61 25.82 -19.41
CA ALA A 165 -43.51 26.77 -19.62
C ALA A 165 -42.25 26.37 -18.81
N GLN A 166 -42.41 25.91 -17.56
CA GLN A 166 -41.31 25.40 -16.74
C GLN A 166 -40.67 24.14 -17.34
N ASN A 167 -41.46 23.18 -17.83
CA ASN A 167 -40.94 21.99 -18.49
C ASN A 167 -40.16 22.34 -19.77
N ALA A 168 -40.68 23.23 -20.61
CA ALA A 168 -39.97 23.70 -21.81
C ALA A 168 -38.63 24.40 -21.48
N ALA A 169 -38.58 25.15 -20.38
CA ALA A 169 -37.34 25.76 -19.89
C ALA A 169 -36.32 24.70 -19.39
N LEU A 170 -36.79 23.66 -18.69
CA LEU A 170 -35.96 22.54 -18.23
C LEU A 170 -35.43 21.70 -19.42
N GLU A 171 -36.26 21.42 -20.42
CA GLU A 171 -35.84 20.73 -21.65
C GLU A 171 -34.76 21.52 -22.40
N SER A 172 -34.92 22.84 -22.52
CA SER A 172 -33.90 23.74 -23.08
C SER A 172 -32.60 23.73 -22.27
N GLN A 173 -32.68 23.73 -20.94
CA GLN A 173 -31.51 23.65 -20.05
C GLN A 173 -30.77 22.30 -20.20
N CYS A 174 -31.49 21.19 -20.32
CA CYS A 174 -30.93 19.87 -20.57
C CYS A 174 -30.22 19.80 -21.94
N ALA A 175 -30.83 20.35 -22.99
CA ALA A 175 -30.21 20.42 -24.31
C ALA A 175 -28.91 21.24 -24.31
N ALA A 176 -28.91 22.41 -23.65
CA ALA A 176 -27.71 23.24 -23.49
C ALA A 176 -26.60 22.54 -22.67
N MET A 177 -26.98 21.78 -21.64
CA MET A 177 -26.03 20.99 -20.85
C MET A 177 -25.38 19.89 -21.69
N HIS A 178 -26.15 19.20 -22.52
CA HIS A 178 -25.65 18.14 -23.39
C HIS A 178 -24.75 18.68 -24.52
N GLN A 179 -25.09 19.86 -25.07
CA GLN A 179 -24.21 20.58 -26.00
C GLN A 179 -22.86 20.95 -25.34
N ARG A 180 -22.88 21.41 -24.09
CA ARG A 180 -21.65 21.71 -23.34
C ARG A 180 -20.82 20.45 -23.05
N GLN A 181 -21.47 19.30 -22.84
CA GLN A 181 -20.77 18.02 -22.67
C GLN A 181 -20.02 17.63 -23.95
N THR A 182 -20.67 17.68 -25.12
CA THR A 182 -20.01 17.33 -26.40
C THR A 182 -18.90 18.32 -26.78
N GLU A 183 -19.02 19.60 -26.42
CA GLU A 183 -17.94 20.59 -26.55
C GLU A 183 -16.72 20.27 -25.65
N LEU A 184 -16.94 19.71 -24.45
CA LEU A 184 -15.85 19.28 -23.56
C LEU A 184 -15.18 17.99 -24.04
N GLU A 185 -15.97 17.01 -24.51
CA GLU A 185 -15.45 15.75 -25.05
C GLU A 185 -14.59 15.98 -26.31
N THR A 186 -15.03 16.88 -27.21
CA THR A 186 -14.24 17.27 -28.39
C THR A 186 -12.93 17.99 -28.01
N LYS A 187 -12.93 18.87 -26.99
CA LYS A 187 -11.70 19.50 -26.47
C LYS A 187 -10.74 18.48 -25.84
N ILE A 188 -11.25 17.51 -25.06
CA ILE A 188 -10.43 16.45 -24.46
C ILE A 188 -9.76 15.59 -25.55
N ASN A 189 -10.48 15.29 -26.63
CA ASN A 189 -9.94 14.55 -27.78
C ASN A 189 -8.88 15.36 -28.55
N SER A 190 -9.06 16.68 -28.71
CA SER A 190 -8.04 17.57 -29.31
C SER A 190 -6.75 17.60 -28.48
N ILE A 191 -6.87 17.70 -27.15
CA ILE A 191 -5.71 17.68 -26.25
C ILE A 191 -4.97 16.33 -26.33
N HIS A 192 -5.70 15.21 -26.42
CA HIS A 192 -5.07 13.88 -26.60
C HIS A 192 -4.29 13.77 -27.92
N THR A 193 -4.82 14.29 -29.03
CA THR A 193 -4.10 14.24 -30.31
C THR A 193 -2.87 15.16 -30.32
N GLU A 194 -2.97 16.35 -29.73
CA GLU A 194 -1.83 17.27 -29.56
C GLU A 194 -0.72 16.67 -28.70
N VAL A 195 -1.04 16.12 -27.52
CA VAL A 195 -0.08 15.44 -26.63
C VAL A 195 0.59 14.26 -27.35
N THR A 196 -0.17 13.47 -28.11
CA THR A 196 0.37 12.36 -28.89
C THR A 196 1.33 12.83 -29.98
N GLN A 197 1.00 13.90 -30.71
CA GLN A 197 1.89 14.47 -31.73
C GLN A 197 3.17 15.06 -31.13
N VAL A 198 3.07 15.76 -29.98
CA VAL A 198 4.25 16.28 -29.27
C VAL A 198 5.17 15.14 -28.85
N ASN A 199 4.62 14.06 -28.28
CA ASN A 199 5.39 12.90 -27.84
C ASN A 199 6.14 12.21 -29.00
N ILE A 200 5.47 12.04 -30.15
CA ILE A 200 6.10 11.50 -31.38
C ILE A 200 7.23 12.42 -31.88
N ARG A 201 7.04 13.75 -31.86
CA ARG A 201 8.09 14.71 -32.24
C ARG A 201 9.28 14.68 -31.29
N THR A 202 9.07 14.53 -29.98
CA THR A 202 10.17 14.41 -29.01
C THR A 202 10.93 13.09 -29.11
N LEU A 203 10.28 11.98 -29.50
CA LEU A 203 10.95 10.70 -29.73
C LEU A 203 11.85 10.72 -30.98
N ASN A 204 11.42 11.41 -32.04
CA ASN A 204 12.19 11.49 -33.29
C ASN A 204 13.34 12.52 -33.24
N ASN A 205 13.23 13.57 -32.42
CA ASN A 205 14.27 14.60 -32.25
C ASN A 205 15.08 14.44 -30.94
N GLY A 206 15.15 13.23 -30.38
CA GLY A 206 15.98 12.96 -29.21
C GLY A 206 17.47 13.29 -29.47
N PRO A 207 18.22 13.75 -28.46
CA PRO A 207 19.63 14.07 -28.62
C PRO A 207 20.39 12.86 -29.17
N SER A 208 21.24 13.11 -30.17
CA SER A 208 22.00 12.08 -30.90
C SER A 208 22.58 11.03 -29.95
N LYS A 209 22.58 9.75 -30.38
CA LYS A 209 23.21 8.64 -29.65
C LYS A 209 24.66 8.99 -29.25
N ALA A 210 25.35 9.84 -30.03
CA ALA A 210 26.65 10.41 -29.69
C ALA A 210 26.63 11.23 -28.39
N SER A 211 25.72 12.20 -28.23
CA SER A 211 25.61 13.03 -27.03
C SER A 211 25.31 12.21 -25.78
N ARG A 212 24.39 11.23 -25.86
CA ARG A 212 24.11 10.33 -24.73
C ARG A 212 25.33 9.47 -24.36
N THR A 213 26.13 9.07 -25.35
CA THR A 213 27.40 8.34 -25.12
C THR A 213 28.46 9.25 -24.50
N GLN A 214 28.50 10.52 -24.90
CA GLN A 214 29.43 11.53 -24.40
C GLN A 214 29.12 11.92 -22.95
N GLU A 215 27.84 12.02 -22.59
CA GLU A 215 27.37 12.23 -21.22
C GLU A 215 27.71 11.02 -20.32
N ILE A 216 27.49 9.79 -20.80
CA ILE A 216 27.86 8.57 -20.06
C ILE A 216 29.38 8.52 -19.82
N ARG A 217 30.21 8.81 -20.83
CA ARG A 217 31.68 8.88 -20.67
C ARG A 217 32.11 9.97 -19.69
N SER A 218 31.57 11.19 -19.84
CA SER A 218 31.89 12.30 -18.92
C SER A 218 31.45 12.01 -17.48
N LYS A 219 30.39 11.22 -17.28
CA LYS A 219 29.99 10.72 -15.96
C LYS A 219 30.95 9.65 -15.43
N GLN A 220 31.43 8.72 -16.27
CA GLN A 220 32.44 7.73 -15.88
C GLN A 220 33.80 8.36 -15.53
N ASP A 221 34.28 9.34 -16.30
CA ASP A 221 35.54 10.04 -16.04
C ASP A 221 35.48 10.81 -14.70
N ARG A 222 34.32 11.37 -14.35
CA ARG A 222 34.07 12.00 -13.04
C ARG A 222 34.09 11.00 -11.88
N MET A 223 33.79 9.71 -12.09
CA MET A 223 33.92 8.71 -11.03
C MET A 223 35.39 8.31 -10.84
N ARG A 224 36.12 8.07 -11.94
CA ARG A 224 37.56 7.74 -11.89
C ARG A 224 38.39 8.78 -11.13
N HIS A 225 38.19 10.06 -11.41
CA HIS A 225 38.89 11.14 -10.69
C HIS A 225 38.44 11.35 -9.23
N ARG A 226 37.43 10.63 -8.75
CA ARG A 226 37.02 10.66 -7.34
C ARG A 226 37.67 9.55 -6.50
N GLU A 227 38.14 8.48 -7.14
CA GLU A 227 38.74 7.30 -6.48
C GLU A 227 40.23 7.51 -6.14
N GLU A 228 40.95 8.37 -6.87
CA GLU A 228 42.40 8.59 -6.70
C GLU A 228 42.79 9.58 -5.57
N GLY A 229 41.82 10.08 -4.79
CA GLY A 229 42.03 11.28 -3.93
C GLY A 229 41.76 11.13 -2.42
N SER A 230 41.41 9.95 -1.91
CA SER A 230 40.98 9.79 -0.51
C SER A 230 41.35 8.44 0.09
N SER A 231 42.62 8.27 0.49
CA SER A 231 43.06 7.12 1.28
C SER A 231 42.69 7.29 2.77
N ASP A 232 41.40 7.22 3.05
CA ASP A 232 40.88 7.03 4.41
C ASP A 232 39.84 5.90 4.34
N GLU A 233 40.18 4.75 4.93
CA GLU A 233 39.41 3.51 4.78
C GLU A 233 38.14 3.52 5.64
N SER A 234 37.17 4.32 5.19
CA SER A 234 35.79 4.22 5.63
C SER A 234 35.06 3.25 4.69
N ASP A 235 34.68 2.10 5.25
CA ASP A 235 33.97 0.96 4.62
C ASP A 235 32.55 1.37 4.14
N SER A 236 32.53 2.26 3.15
CA SER A 236 31.39 3.06 2.70
C SER A 236 30.62 2.37 1.59
N ASP A 237 30.21 1.13 1.87
CA ASP A 237 29.28 0.30 1.09
C ASP A 237 27.82 0.83 1.17
N ASP A 238 27.70 2.17 1.12
CA ASP A 238 26.50 2.99 1.36
C ASP A 238 25.99 3.69 0.08
N ASP A 239 26.59 3.42 -1.09
CA ASP A 239 25.89 3.58 -2.38
C ASP A 239 24.93 2.39 -2.61
N ASP A 240 24.11 2.11 -1.58
CA ASP A 240 22.78 1.49 -1.70
C ASP A 240 21.91 2.47 -2.53
N GLY A 241 22.29 2.68 -3.79
CA GLY A 241 21.52 3.46 -4.76
C GLY A 241 20.08 2.97 -4.71
N GLU A 242 19.15 3.90 -4.59
CA GLU A 242 17.75 3.70 -4.17
C GLU A 242 17.00 2.76 -5.13
N GLN A 243 17.28 1.46 -5.03
CA GLN A 243 16.79 0.41 -5.92
C GLN A 243 15.30 0.30 -5.68
N ASP A 244 14.56 0.83 -6.66
CA ASP A 244 13.11 0.85 -6.79
C ASP A 244 12.41 0.02 -5.71
N ILE A 245 11.92 0.70 -4.67
CA ILE A 245 11.24 0.06 -3.53
C ILE A 245 10.03 -0.75 -4.04
N GLN A 246 9.46 -0.45 -5.22
CA GLN A 246 8.42 -1.26 -5.85
C GLN A 246 8.94 -2.65 -6.28
N GLY A 247 10.21 -2.79 -6.68
CA GLY A 247 10.85 -4.05 -7.07
C GLY A 247 10.85 -5.10 -5.95
N ILE A 248 11.26 -4.70 -4.74
CA ILE A 248 11.25 -5.59 -3.56
C ILE A 248 9.81 -5.96 -3.15
N PHE A 249 8.84 -5.08 -3.42
CA PHE A 249 7.42 -5.34 -3.13
C PHE A 249 6.78 -6.32 -4.11
N LYS A 250 7.10 -6.24 -5.41
CA LYS A 250 6.68 -7.23 -6.42
C LYS A 250 7.00 -8.63 -5.90
N TYR A 251 8.25 -8.89 -5.52
CA TYR A 251 8.71 -10.19 -5.01
C TYR A 251 7.84 -10.78 -3.89
N LYS A 252 7.42 -9.96 -2.91
CA LYS A 252 6.61 -10.45 -1.78
C LYS A 252 5.15 -10.68 -2.13
N THR A 253 4.57 -9.85 -3.01
CA THR A 253 3.24 -10.08 -3.55
C THR A 253 3.22 -11.45 -4.27
N LEU A 254 4.25 -11.74 -5.08
CA LEU A 254 4.45 -13.02 -5.76
C LEU A 254 4.54 -14.27 -4.86
N LEU A 255 4.66 -14.14 -3.54
CA LEU A 255 4.62 -15.29 -2.63
C LEU A 255 3.22 -15.54 -2.02
N GLN A 256 2.25 -14.66 -2.25
CA GLN A 256 0.90 -14.82 -1.71
C GLN A 256 0.14 -15.99 -2.36
N SER A 257 -0.86 -16.54 -1.66
CA SER A 257 -1.72 -17.62 -2.19
C SER A 257 -2.73 -17.12 -3.22
N ASN A 258 -3.21 -15.89 -3.06
CA ASN A 258 -4.32 -15.30 -3.81
C ASN A 258 -3.79 -14.17 -4.69
N LEU A 259 -2.94 -14.51 -5.66
CA LEU A 259 -2.37 -13.53 -6.56
C LEU A 259 -3.38 -13.10 -7.62
N PRO A 260 -3.34 -11.84 -8.08
CA PRO A 260 -3.89 -11.48 -9.38
C PRO A 260 -3.38 -12.46 -10.46
N PRO A 261 -4.23 -12.92 -11.38
CA PRO A 261 -3.88 -13.87 -12.44
C PRO A 261 -2.50 -13.61 -13.09
N HIS A 262 -2.25 -12.40 -13.59
CA HIS A 262 -0.97 -11.99 -14.23
C HIS A 262 0.29 -12.11 -13.35
N LEU A 263 0.15 -12.29 -12.03
CA LEU A 263 1.27 -12.47 -11.10
C LEU A 263 1.53 -13.96 -10.77
N HIS A 264 0.63 -14.89 -11.12
CA HIS A 264 0.86 -16.33 -10.89
C HIS A 264 2.06 -16.86 -11.67
N ALA A 265 2.24 -16.45 -12.93
CA ALA A 265 3.43 -16.84 -13.68
C ALA A 265 4.72 -16.30 -13.04
N ALA A 266 4.70 -15.05 -12.59
CA ALA A 266 5.82 -14.42 -11.88
C ALA A 266 6.19 -15.18 -10.59
N LYS A 267 5.22 -15.79 -9.88
CA LYS A 267 5.43 -16.73 -8.77
C LYS A 267 6.08 -18.04 -9.19
N ASN A 268 5.72 -18.58 -10.36
CA ASN A 268 6.30 -19.84 -10.85
C ASN A 268 7.81 -19.72 -11.08
N PHE A 269 8.33 -18.58 -11.57
CA PHE A 269 9.80 -18.38 -11.66
C PHE A 269 10.50 -18.42 -10.29
N LEU A 270 9.85 -17.88 -9.25
CA LEU A 270 10.40 -17.92 -7.88
C LEU A 270 10.52 -19.36 -7.38
N GLN A 271 9.48 -20.16 -7.65
CA GLN A 271 9.43 -21.57 -7.31
C GLN A 271 10.41 -22.40 -8.14
N ALA A 272 10.57 -22.13 -9.43
CA ALA A 272 11.53 -22.80 -10.30
C ALA A 272 12.99 -22.55 -9.85
N PHE A 273 13.33 -21.30 -9.51
CA PHE A 273 14.66 -20.96 -8.96
C PHE A 273 14.90 -21.68 -7.62
N GLN A 274 13.92 -21.62 -6.72
CA GLN A 274 13.97 -22.32 -5.43
C GLN A 274 14.09 -23.84 -5.58
N HIS A 275 13.37 -24.45 -6.52
CA HIS A 275 13.39 -25.88 -6.78
C HIS A 275 14.73 -26.34 -7.37
N LEU A 276 15.27 -25.60 -8.35
CA LEU A 276 16.59 -25.87 -8.94
C LEU A 276 17.72 -25.77 -7.89
N CYS A 277 17.55 -24.89 -6.90
CA CYS A 277 18.48 -24.77 -5.77
C CYS A 277 18.11 -25.68 -4.58
N GLY A 278 17.05 -26.48 -4.66
CA GLY A 278 16.59 -27.32 -3.54
C GLY A 278 16.30 -26.56 -2.23
N VAL A 279 15.79 -25.32 -2.29
CA VAL A 279 15.49 -24.47 -1.12
C VAL A 279 13.99 -24.19 -1.03
N THR A 280 13.35 -24.55 0.07
CA THR A 280 11.94 -24.19 0.33
C THR A 280 11.80 -22.74 0.82
N SER A 281 10.63 -22.14 0.67
CA SER A 281 10.37 -20.73 1.02
C SER A 281 10.55 -20.37 2.51
N SER A 282 10.61 -21.38 3.40
CA SER A 282 10.86 -21.23 4.83
C SER A 282 12.29 -21.56 5.26
N GLN A 283 13.12 -22.14 4.39
CA GLN A 283 14.51 -22.47 4.71
C GLN A 283 15.44 -21.25 4.55
N ASN A 284 16.60 -21.34 5.20
CA ASN A 284 17.70 -20.42 4.92
C ASN A 284 18.36 -20.80 3.58
N TRP A 285 18.95 -19.83 2.91
CA TRP A 285 19.81 -20.10 1.77
C TRP A 285 21.11 -20.79 2.25
N PRO A 286 21.61 -21.79 1.51
CA PRO A 286 22.81 -22.53 1.89
C PRO A 286 24.06 -21.63 1.91
N SER A 287 25.13 -22.10 2.56
CA SER A 287 26.48 -21.58 2.30
C SER A 287 27.01 -22.16 0.98
N ILE A 288 28.01 -21.50 0.39
CA ILE A 288 28.74 -22.07 -0.75
C ILE A 288 29.53 -23.33 -0.35
N ASP A 289 30.01 -23.38 0.90
CA ASP A 289 30.74 -24.51 1.49
C ASP A 289 29.82 -25.64 2.00
N GLU A 290 28.50 -25.48 1.91
CA GLU A 290 27.56 -26.49 2.37
C GLU A 290 27.50 -27.64 1.37
N LEU A 291 27.96 -28.82 1.79
CA LEU A 291 27.88 -30.06 1.02
C LEU A 291 26.41 -30.41 0.77
N ARG A 292 26.00 -30.37 -0.50
CA ARG A 292 24.65 -30.71 -0.99
C ARG A 292 24.69 -31.96 -1.86
N GLU A 293 23.52 -32.58 -2.04
CA GLU A 293 23.32 -33.63 -3.04
C GLU A 293 23.61 -33.07 -4.45
N ASP A 294 24.28 -33.86 -5.28
CA ASP A 294 24.88 -33.42 -6.56
C ASP A 294 23.87 -32.86 -7.59
N ASP A 295 22.56 -33.11 -7.39
CA ASP A 295 21.48 -32.66 -8.27
C ASP A 295 21.07 -31.18 -8.07
N TYR A 296 21.51 -30.52 -6.98
CA TYR A 296 21.09 -29.16 -6.64
C TYR A 296 22.16 -28.09 -6.91
N TYR A 297 21.72 -26.97 -7.46
CA TYR A 297 22.60 -25.82 -7.69
C TYR A 297 22.74 -24.96 -6.43
N THR A 298 23.97 -24.65 -6.03
CA THR A 298 24.25 -23.69 -4.94
C THR A 298 24.59 -22.31 -5.54
N PRO A 299 23.72 -21.29 -5.36
CA PRO A 299 24.02 -19.92 -5.76
C PRO A 299 25.05 -19.26 -4.84
N ASP A 300 25.99 -18.53 -5.43
CA ASP A 300 27.02 -17.79 -4.72
C ASP A 300 26.53 -16.35 -4.46
N PHE A 301 25.93 -16.12 -3.29
CA PHE A 301 25.36 -14.81 -2.93
C PHE A 301 26.39 -13.77 -2.49
N ASP A 302 27.64 -14.16 -2.30
CA ASP A 302 28.71 -13.21 -2.01
C ASP A 302 29.16 -12.57 -3.33
N GLU A 303 29.16 -13.35 -4.43
CA GLU A 303 29.31 -12.88 -5.80
C GLU A 303 28.07 -12.22 -6.43
N ASP A 304 28.29 -11.57 -7.57
CA ASP A 304 27.27 -10.87 -8.34
C ASP A 304 26.45 -11.81 -9.26
N VAL A 305 25.52 -11.25 -10.05
CA VAL A 305 24.66 -12.06 -10.96
C VAL A 305 25.36 -12.42 -12.28
N THR A 306 26.49 -11.79 -12.60
CA THR A 306 27.28 -12.07 -13.81
C THR A 306 28.31 -13.17 -13.58
N HIS A 307 28.67 -13.45 -12.31
CA HIS A 307 29.48 -14.60 -11.92
C HIS A 307 29.00 -15.91 -12.57
N ALA A 308 29.93 -16.73 -13.04
CA ALA A 308 29.66 -17.85 -13.94
C ALA A 308 28.62 -18.83 -13.38
N THR A 309 28.74 -19.20 -12.09
CA THR A 309 27.78 -20.06 -11.38
C THR A 309 26.37 -19.46 -11.37
N ASN A 310 26.25 -18.19 -10.96
CA ASN A 310 24.96 -17.50 -10.84
C ASN A 310 24.31 -17.26 -12.21
N SER A 311 25.10 -16.95 -13.24
CA SER A 311 24.64 -16.83 -14.62
C SER A 311 24.14 -18.18 -15.17
N ALA A 312 24.85 -19.28 -14.90
CA ALA A 312 24.42 -20.62 -15.30
C ALA A 312 23.11 -21.04 -14.63
N ILE A 313 22.93 -20.74 -13.33
CA ILE A 313 21.67 -20.94 -12.61
C ILE A 313 20.54 -20.14 -13.25
N CYS A 314 20.73 -18.84 -13.50
CA CYS A 314 19.72 -17.98 -14.13
C CYS A 314 19.29 -18.50 -15.52
N LYS A 315 20.25 -19.01 -16.32
CA LYS A 315 19.98 -19.62 -17.63
C LYS A 315 19.20 -20.94 -17.50
N ARG A 316 19.60 -21.84 -16.59
CA ARG A 316 18.87 -23.10 -16.32
C ARG A 316 17.44 -22.85 -15.85
N VAL A 317 17.21 -21.86 -14.99
CA VAL A 317 15.85 -21.44 -14.58
C VAL A 317 15.08 -20.94 -15.80
N ALA A 318 15.70 -20.14 -16.66
CA ALA A 318 15.04 -19.62 -17.85
C ALA A 318 14.69 -20.70 -18.88
N GLU A 319 15.60 -21.66 -19.12
CA GLU A 319 15.38 -22.82 -19.98
C GLU A 319 14.24 -23.71 -19.44
N SER A 320 14.21 -23.96 -18.13
CA SER A 320 13.15 -24.76 -17.49
C SER A 320 11.78 -24.11 -17.69
N VAL A 321 11.62 -22.85 -17.28
CA VAL A 321 10.32 -22.17 -17.39
C VAL A 321 9.94 -21.90 -18.83
N TYR A 322 10.88 -21.61 -19.73
CA TYR A 322 10.59 -21.48 -21.16
C TYR A 322 10.12 -22.82 -21.78
N THR A 323 10.68 -23.94 -21.34
CA THR A 323 10.25 -25.29 -21.77
C THR A 323 8.85 -25.61 -21.25
N GLU A 324 8.55 -25.30 -20.00
CA GLU A 324 7.19 -25.43 -19.44
C GLU A 324 6.19 -24.58 -20.24
N LEU A 325 6.49 -23.30 -20.46
CA LEU A 325 5.63 -22.38 -21.22
C LEU A 325 5.42 -22.83 -22.67
N LYS A 326 6.45 -23.37 -23.32
CA LYS A 326 6.35 -23.92 -24.68
C LYS A 326 5.55 -25.23 -24.74
N GLY A 327 5.48 -25.97 -23.62
CA GLY A 327 4.63 -27.16 -23.48
C GLY A 327 3.14 -26.85 -23.29
N LEU A 328 2.77 -25.61 -22.97
CA LEU A 328 1.38 -25.19 -22.85
C LEU A 328 0.76 -24.99 -24.24
N ARG A 329 -0.37 -25.68 -24.50
CA ARG A 329 -1.13 -25.54 -25.75
C ARG A 329 -1.62 -24.11 -25.98
N GLU A 330 -1.97 -23.42 -24.90
CA GLU A 330 -2.34 -22.01 -24.87
C GLU A 330 -1.63 -21.37 -23.67
N LEU A 331 -1.03 -20.19 -23.85
CA LEU A 331 -0.52 -19.41 -22.72
C LEU A 331 -1.71 -19.00 -21.83
N PRO A 332 -1.59 -19.08 -20.50
CA PRO A 332 -2.58 -18.50 -19.59
C PRO A 332 -2.76 -17.00 -19.91
N ASP A 333 -3.99 -16.48 -19.84
CA ASP A 333 -4.31 -15.08 -20.23
C ASP A 333 -3.46 -14.02 -19.52
N GLU A 334 -2.99 -14.42 -18.35
CA GLU A 334 -2.04 -13.84 -17.41
C GLU A 334 -0.67 -13.48 -18.03
N LEU A 335 -0.27 -14.26 -19.05
CA LEU A 335 0.95 -14.12 -19.84
C LEU A 335 0.66 -13.64 -21.28
N ARG A 336 -0.60 -13.36 -21.63
CA ARG A 336 -1.02 -12.88 -22.96
C ARG A 336 -1.07 -11.34 -23.04
N HIS A 337 -0.16 -10.65 -22.36
CA HIS A 337 -0.07 -9.20 -22.48
C HIS A 337 0.52 -8.82 -23.85
N PRO A 338 -0.13 -7.98 -24.67
CA PRO A 338 0.30 -7.72 -26.05
C PRO A 338 1.72 -7.15 -26.14
N ASP A 339 2.11 -6.31 -25.17
CA ASP A 339 3.43 -5.67 -25.13
C ASP A 339 4.56 -6.54 -24.54
N VAL A 340 4.29 -7.76 -24.07
CA VAL A 340 5.27 -8.59 -23.35
C VAL A 340 5.56 -9.90 -24.07
N TYR A 341 6.72 -9.98 -24.73
CA TYR A 341 7.19 -11.19 -25.37
C TYR A 341 8.08 -12.04 -24.44
N PHE A 342 7.56 -13.20 -24.03
CA PHE A 342 8.25 -14.16 -23.16
C PHE A 342 9.27 -15.02 -23.93
N SER A 343 10.34 -14.38 -24.38
CA SER A 343 11.53 -15.08 -24.88
C SER A 343 12.35 -15.68 -23.72
N CYS A 344 13.14 -16.73 -23.98
CA CYS A 344 14.09 -17.26 -23.00
C CYS A 344 15.02 -16.16 -22.43
N ARG A 345 15.44 -15.19 -23.24
CA ARG A 345 16.23 -14.02 -22.80
C ARG A 345 15.45 -13.09 -21.86
N THR A 346 14.17 -12.84 -22.14
CA THR A 346 13.29 -12.04 -21.26
C THR A 346 13.18 -12.72 -19.89
N ILE A 347 13.04 -14.04 -19.90
CA ILE A 347 12.96 -14.86 -18.69
C ILE A 347 14.30 -14.87 -17.94
N GLU A 348 15.45 -14.95 -18.64
CA GLU A 348 16.77 -14.86 -18.02
C GLU A 348 16.94 -13.55 -17.22
N GLU A 349 16.51 -12.42 -17.77
CA GLU A 349 16.52 -11.14 -17.04
C GLU A 349 15.57 -11.13 -15.82
N MET A 350 14.40 -11.80 -15.91
CA MET A 350 13.53 -12.00 -14.74
C MET A 350 14.16 -12.90 -13.67
N ALA A 351 14.92 -13.92 -14.08
CA ALA A 351 15.69 -14.78 -13.18
C ALA A 351 16.84 -14.00 -12.52
N LYS A 352 17.53 -13.12 -13.24
CA LYS A 352 18.56 -12.21 -12.69
C LYS A 352 17.99 -11.24 -11.66
N ALA A 353 16.83 -10.63 -11.93
CA ALA A 353 16.14 -9.77 -10.98
C ALA A 353 15.70 -10.55 -9.72
N THR A 354 15.21 -11.77 -9.90
CA THR A 354 14.87 -12.72 -8.83
C THR A 354 16.08 -13.06 -7.96
N TYR A 355 17.23 -13.39 -8.58
CA TYR A 355 18.49 -13.65 -7.89
C TYR A 355 18.93 -12.49 -7.00
N ARG A 356 18.83 -11.23 -7.45
CA ARG A 356 19.19 -10.06 -6.62
C ARG A 356 18.35 -10.00 -5.34
N GLY A 357 17.04 -10.24 -5.44
CA GLY A 357 16.15 -10.30 -4.27
C GLY A 357 16.46 -11.46 -3.31
N PHE A 358 17.00 -12.57 -3.83
CA PHE A 358 17.52 -13.67 -3.02
C PHE A 358 18.89 -13.36 -2.37
N ARG A 359 19.78 -12.67 -3.08
CA ARG A 359 21.06 -12.20 -2.54
C ARG A 359 20.86 -11.31 -1.31
N ASP A 360 19.94 -10.36 -1.39
CA ASP A 360 19.55 -9.52 -0.25
C ASP A 360 18.91 -10.32 0.90
N GLN A 361 18.27 -11.45 0.58
CA GLN A 361 17.72 -12.35 1.58
C GLN A 361 18.80 -13.18 2.27
N ALA A 362 19.73 -13.75 1.52
CA ALA A 362 20.85 -14.54 2.04
C ALA A 362 21.78 -13.66 2.88
N LYS A 363 22.16 -12.46 2.39
CA LYS A 363 22.92 -11.47 3.17
C LYS A 363 22.20 -11.07 4.47
N ALA A 364 20.87 -10.94 4.44
CA ALA A 364 20.05 -10.70 5.63
C ALA A 364 19.74 -11.94 6.50
N GLN A 365 20.16 -13.15 6.09
CA GLN A 365 20.17 -14.36 6.91
C GLN A 365 21.55 -14.59 7.56
N ARG A 366 22.62 -14.14 6.89
CA ARG A 366 24.02 -14.22 7.35
C ARG A 366 24.44 -13.07 8.28
N SER A 367 23.82 -11.89 8.15
CA SER A 367 24.14 -10.69 8.94
C SER A 367 22.92 -10.11 9.67
N ASP A 368 22.97 -10.08 11.00
CA ASP A 368 21.93 -9.46 11.84
C ASP A 368 21.75 -7.96 11.53
N ALA A 369 22.81 -7.23 11.22
CA ALA A 369 22.72 -5.81 10.87
C ALA A 369 21.89 -5.60 9.59
N LYS A 370 22.16 -6.38 8.53
CA LYS A 370 21.35 -6.36 7.29
C LYS A 370 19.94 -6.93 7.55
N ALA A 371 19.77 -7.91 8.45
CA ALA A 371 18.46 -8.42 8.88
C ALA A 371 17.60 -7.33 9.52
N GLN A 372 18.16 -6.54 10.44
CA GLN A 372 17.49 -5.42 11.09
C GLN A 372 17.24 -4.26 10.12
N LYS A 373 18.19 -3.89 9.24
CA LYS A 373 17.97 -2.93 8.14
C LYS A 373 16.78 -3.37 7.27
N ARG A 374 16.71 -4.64 6.87
CA ARG A 374 15.60 -5.22 6.08
C ARG A 374 14.27 -5.26 6.86
N LYS A 375 14.27 -5.52 8.16
CA LYS A 375 13.07 -5.42 9.04
C LYS A 375 12.57 -3.98 9.12
N ARG A 376 13.46 -3.00 9.36
CA ARG A 376 13.17 -1.55 9.41
C ARG A 376 12.63 -1.04 8.07
N ASN A 377 13.23 -1.40 6.95
CA ASN A 377 12.74 -0.99 5.62
C ASN A 377 11.34 -1.57 5.35
N LYS A 378 11.12 -2.87 5.62
CA LYS A 378 9.79 -3.50 5.54
C LYS A 378 8.77 -2.82 6.46
N ARG A 379 9.17 -2.34 7.65
CA ARG A 379 8.33 -1.58 8.59
C ARG A 379 7.95 -0.22 8.00
N ASN A 380 8.94 0.53 7.52
CA ASN A 380 8.76 1.86 6.95
C ASN A 380 7.85 1.84 5.71
N THR A 381 8.07 0.94 4.75
CA THR A 381 7.22 0.92 3.54
C THR A 381 5.78 0.49 3.83
N ARG A 382 5.53 -0.41 4.80
CA ARG A 382 4.16 -0.70 5.26
C ARG A 382 3.46 0.54 5.81
N ARG A 383 4.18 1.38 6.57
CA ARG A 383 3.63 2.64 7.11
C ARG A 383 3.37 3.64 6.00
N TYR A 384 4.32 3.84 5.09
CA TYR A 384 4.15 4.69 3.90
C TYR A 384 2.92 4.30 3.07
N GLN A 385 2.74 3.00 2.77
CA GLN A 385 1.56 2.51 2.05
C GLN A 385 0.25 2.78 2.80
N ARG A 386 0.24 2.67 4.14
CA ARG A 386 -0.92 3.06 4.96
C ARG A 386 -1.18 4.56 4.90
N ARG A 387 -0.15 5.39 4.96
CA ARG A 387 -0.28 6.86 4.81
C ARG A 387 -0.84 7.23 3.44
N PHE A 388 -0.35 6.58 2.38
CA PHE A 388 -0.83 6.77 1.01
C PHE A 388 -2.32 6.40 0.85
N HIS A 389 -2.72 5.18 1.24
CA HIS A 389 -4.14 4.79 1.19
C HIS A 389 -5.04 5.65 2.10
N MET A 390 -4.53 6.12 3.24
CA MET A 390 -5.27 7.07 4.07
C MET A 390 -5.45 8.41 3.35
N LEU A 391 -4.43 8.90 2.65
CA LEU A 391 -4.50 10.15 1.91
C LEU A 391 -5.62 10.09 0.85
N ASP A 392 -5.68 9.01 0.06
CA ASP A 392 -6.77 8.76 -0.90
C ASP A 392 -8.16 8.83 -0.22
N HIS A 393 -8.29 8.22 0.96
CA HIS A 393 -9.52 8.19 1.75
C HIS A 393 -9.92 9.55 2.36
N LEU A 394 -8.95 10.40 2.72
CA LEU A 394 -9.22 11.75 3.22
C LEU A 394 -9.56 12.71 2.07
N LEU A 395 -8.86 12.59 0.94
CA LEU A 395 -9.15 13.35 -0.28
C LEU A 395 -10.58 13.11 -0.78
N SER A 396 -11.10 11.87 -0.68
CA SER A 396 -12.47 11.56 -1.12
C SER A 396 -13.57 12.24 -0.31
N VAL A 397 -13.29 12.79 0.88
CA VAL A 397 -14.26 13.49 1.74
C VAL A 397 -14.00 14.99 1.92
N VAL A 398 -13.01 15.54 1.22
CA VAL A 398 -12.76 16.99 1.14
C VAL A 398 -14.03 17.80 0.80
N PRO A 399 -14.91 17.40 -0.16
CA PRO A 399 -16.10 18.18 -0.48
C PRO A 399 -17.08 18.32 0.69
N GLU A 400 -17.26 17.27 1.49
CA GLU A 400 -18.14 17.30 2.66
C GLU A 400 -17.48 18.10 3.81
N TYR A 401 -16.15 18.06 3.93
CA TYR A 401 -15.42 18.91 4.87
C TYR A 401 -15.58 20.39 4.53
N ILE A 402 -15.40 20.78 3.26
CA ILE A 402 -15.61 22.16 2.80
C ILE A 402 -17.04 22.62 3.10
N LYS A 403 -18.03 21.75 2.85
CA LYS A 403 -19.44 22.00 3.14
C LYS A 403 -19.74 22.16 4.64
N GLN A 404 -19.06 21.41 5.52
CA GLN A 404 -19.29 21.46 6.96
C GLN A 404 -18.51 22.59 7.67
N TYR A 405 -17.27 22.87 7.23
CA TYR A 405 -16.34 23.76 7.94
C TYR A 405 -15.96 25.04 7.16
N GLY A 406 -16.33 25.18 5.89
CA GLY A 406 -16.09 26.39 5.09
C GLY A 406 -14.65 26.57 4.56
N HIS A 407 -13.74 25.64 4.84
CA HIS A 407 -12.33 25.71 4.45
C HIS A 407 -11.91 24.48 3.64
N ASP A 408 -11.00 24.63 2.67
CA ASP A 408 -10.46 23.54 1.86
C ASP A 408 -9.16 22.98 2.47
N PRO A 409 -9.16 21.77 3.06
CA PRO A 409 -7.98 21.18 3.65
C PRO A 409 -7.01 20.56 2.62
N THR A 410 -7.33 20.53 1.32
CA THR A 410 -6.50 19.93 0.27
C THR A 410 -5.03 20.37 0.31
N PRO A 411 -4.68 21.65 0.53
CA PRO A 411 -3.27 22.07 0.61
C PRO A 411 -2.48 21.41 1.74
N ILE A 412 -3.15 20.88 2.77
CA ILE A 412 -2.57 20.24 3.97
C ILE A 412 -2.43 18.72 3.77
N LEU A 413 -3.15 18.14 2.81
CA LEU A 413 -3.22 16.70 2.59
C LEU A 413 -2.02 16.20 1.76
N GLU A 414 -0.89 16.04 2.45
CA GLU A 414 0.34 15.42 1.91
C GLU A 414 0.64 14.08 2.64
N VAL A 415 1.27 13.11 1.96
CA VAL A 415 1.49 11.74 2.51
C VAL A 415 2.25 11.74 3.83
N ASP A 416 3.19 12.68 4.01
CA ASP A 416 4.00 12.79 5.22
C ASP A 416 3.29 13.51 6.39
N VAL A 417 2.17 14.22 6.12
CA VAL A 417 1.32 14.85 7.17
C VAL A 417 0.49 13.80 7.90
N ILE A 418 0.15 12.71 7.22
CA ILE A 418 -0.70 11.64 7.76
C ILE A 418 0.02 10.92 8.90
N SER A 419 -0.71 10.60 9.97
CA SER A 419 -0.16 9.83 11.10
C SER A 419 0.28 8.43 10.69
N ASP A 420 1.40 7.97 11.22
CA ASP A 420 1.83 6.58 11.10
C ASP A 420 0.95 5.65 11.97
N TYR A 421 0.79 4.41 11.52
CA TYR A 421 0.12 3.34 12.27
C TYR A 421 0.95 2.06 12.28
N ALA A 422 1.32 1.58 13.46
CA ALA A 422 1.98 0.29 13.67
C ALA A 422 0.95 -0.85 13.78
N SER A 423 1.33 -2.05 13.33
CA SER A 423 0.44 -3.23 13.36
C SER A 423 1.05 -4.41 14.11
N GLY A 424 1.83 -4.09 15.13
CA GLY A 424 2.61 -5.04 15.91
C GLY A 424 3.59 -4.30 16.81
N PRO A 425 4.42 -5.07 17.55
CA PRO A 425 5.61 -4.57 18.24
C PRO A 425 6.66 -4.13 17.21
N ASP A 426 6.35 -3.04 16.52
CA ASP A 426 7.17 -2.39 15.51
C ASP A 426 8.22 -1.47 16.19
N SER A 427 8.36 -1.48 17.52
CA SER A 427 9.45 -0.83 18.26
C SER A 427 10.60 -1.81 18.46
N ASP A 428 11.78 -1.30 18.82
CA ASP A 428 12.99 -2.12 18.92
C ASP A 428 13.11 -2.82 20.30
N ASP A 429 12.08 -2.68 21.16
CA ASP A 429 11.98 -3.16 22.55
C ASP A 429 11.80 -4.68 22.70
N ASN A 430 11.83 -5.44 21.59
CA ASN A 430 11.62 -6.89 21.53
C ASN A 430 10.28 -7.41 22.14
N GLU A 431 9.27 -6.54 22.31
CA GLU A 431 7.94 -6.92 22.82
C GLU A 431 7.32 -8.07 21.98
N PRO A 432 6.90 -9.21 22.56
CA PRO A 432 6.26 -10.26 21.79
C PRO A 432 4.91 -9.82 21.22
N GLN A 433 4.56 -10.25 19.99
CA GLN A 433 3.34 -9.80 19.31
C GLN A 433 2.05 -10.03 20.10
N HIS A 434 1.98 -11.11 20.89
CA HIS A 434 0.82 -11.39 21.74
C HIS A 434 0.72 -10.43 22.95
N MET A 435 1.85 -9.99 23.51
CA MET A 435 1.90 -8.99 24.58
C MET A 435 1.52 -7.61 24.06
N TRP A 436 2.09 -7.20 22.92
CA TRP A 436 1.69 -5.97 22.22
C TRP A 436 0.19 -5.95 21.95
N LYS A 437 -0.35 -7.04 21.38
CA LYS A 437 -1.78 -7.12 21.06
C LYS A 437 -2.63 -7.10 22.33
N ALA A 438 -2.18 -7.72 23.42
CA ALA A 438 -2.85 -7.65 24.72
C ALA A 438 -2.89 -6.22 25.27
N ARG A 439 -1.78 -5.48 25.21
CA ARG A 439 -1.69 -4.06 25.57
C ARG A 439 -2.65 -3.21 24.73
N MET A 440 -2.75 -3.47 23.42
CA MET A 440 -3.74 -2.82 22.54
C MET A 440 -5.19 -3.14 22.93
N GLY A 441 -5.48 -4.39 23.31
CA GLY A 441 -6.80 -4.80 23.81
C GLY A 441 -7.20 -4.07 25.09
N ALA A 442 -6.29 -3.97 26.06
CA ALA A 442 -6.53 -3.25 27.30
C ALA A 442 -6.83 -1.75 27.06
N GLN A 443 -6.12 -1.10 26.14
CA GLN A 443 -6.38 0.31 25.74
C GLN A 443 -7.73 0.49 25.04
N LEU A 444 -8.29 -0.57 24.43
CA LEU A 444 -9.64 -0.60 23.86
C LEU A 444 -10.72 -1.02 24.88
N GLY A 445 -10.38 -1.24 26.15
CA GLY A 445 -11.29 -1.76 27.17
C GLY A 445 -11.68 -3.23 26.99
N VAL A 446 -10.97 -3.97 26.14
CA VAL A 446 -11.27 -5.37 25.80
C VAL A 446 -10.61 -6.32 26.81
N ASP A 447 -11.43 -6.99 27.62
CA ASP A 447 -10.96 -8.07 28.50
C ASP A 447 -10.66 -9.35 27.70
N ILE A 448 -9.39 -9.56 27.39
CA ILE A 448 -8.86 -10.69 26.62
C ILE A 448 -9.22 -12.05 27.24
N ARG A 449 -9.51 -12.11 28.55
CA ARG A 449 -9.92 -13.36 29.22
C ARG A 449 -11.37 -13.73 28.93
N LYS A 450 -12.19 -12.78 28.49
CA LYS A 450 -13.62 -12.94 28.17
C LYS A 450 -13.91 -13.03 26.68
N VAL A 451 -13.03 -12.50 25.82
CA VAL A 451 -13.18 -12.61 24.37
C VAL A 451 -12.75 -13.99 23.89
N ASP A 452 -13.51 -14.56 22.95
CA ASP A 452 -13.16 -15.82 22.29
C ASP A 452 -11.78 -15.74 21.61
N LYS A 453 -11.01 -16.83 21.68
CA LYS A 453 -9.62 -16.86 21.17
C LYS A 453 -9.54 -16.70 19.65
N GLN A 454 -10.51 -17.20 18.90
CA GLN A 454 -10.54 -17.05 17.44
C GLN A 454 -10.90 -15.61 17.07
N MET A 455 -11.98 -15.07 17.66
CA MET A 455 -12.36 -13.66 17.50
C MET A 455 -11.21 -12.72 17.87
N TRP A 456 -10.51 -12.98 18.99
CA TRP A 456 -9.34 -12.21 19.39
C TRP A 456 -8.19 -12.32 18.39
N THR A 457 -7.97 -13.49 17.79
CA THR A 457 -6.94 -13.67 16.75
C THR A 457 -7.25 -12.85 15.51
N ASP A 458 -8.51 -12.82 15.08
CA ASP A 458 -8.97 -12.13 13.87
C ASP A 458 -9.04 -10.60 14.02
N ILE A 459 -9.17 -10.07 15.24
CA ILE A 459 -9.12 -8.62 15.51
C ILE A 459 -7.79 -8.01 15.03
N THR A 460 -7.86 -7.02 14.16
CA THR A 460 -6.71 -6.21 13.75
C THR A 460 -6.66 -4.92 14.57
N CYS A 461 -5.57 -4.70 15.28
CA CYS A 461 -5.29 -3.43 15.98
C CYS A 461 -4.24 -2.64 15.21
N TRP A 462 -4.39 -1.31 15.15
CA TRP A 462 -3.40 -0.38 14.64
C TRP A 462 -3.05 0.65 15.72
N GLU A 463 -1.83 0.57 16.24
CA GLU A 463 -1.30 1.53 17.22
C GLU A 463 -0.97 2.85 16.51
N HIS A 464 -1.63 3.93 16.91
CA HIS A 464 -1.39 5.27 16.38
C HIS A 464 -0.03 5.78 16.84
N ILE A 465 0.77 6.31 15.91
CA ILE A 465 2.05 6.96 16.19
C ILE A 465 1.87 8.45 15.97
N ILE A 466 2.03 9.23 17.04
CA ILE A 466 1.86 10.69 17.03
C ILE A 466 3.11 11.34 16.41
N PRO A 467 3.01 12.06 15.28
CA PRO A 467 4.12 12.86 14.78
C PRO A 467 4.23 14.15 15.61
N GLU A 468 5.25 14.25 16.46
CA GLU A 468 5.39 15.35 17.42
C GLU A 468 5.65 16.70 16.76
N TRP A 469 6.27 16.68 15.57
CA TRP A 469 6.50 17.88 14.76
C TRP A 469 5.20 18.54 14.28
N ARG A 470 4.08 17.82 14.29
CA ARG A 470 2.80 18.27 13.73
C ARG A 470 1.96 18.96 14.80
N SER A 471 1.41 20.13 14.48
CA SER A 471 0.53 20.87 15.40
C SER A 471 -0.80 20.14 15.69
N GLU A 472 -1.38 20.44 16.85
CA GLU A 472 -2.70 19.95 17.27
C GLU A 472 -3.83 20.41 16.33
N GLU A 473 -3.70 21.61 15.74
CA GLU A 473 -4.63 22.16 14.74
C GLU A 473 -4.73 21.22 13.52
N VAL A 474 -3.60 20.78 12.96
CA VAL A 474 -3.58 19.81 11.85
C VAL A 474 -4.02 18.42 12.32
N GLY A 475 -3.69 18.00 13.54
CA GLY A 475 -4.22 16.77 14.14
C GLY A 475 -5.76 16.74 14.11
N THR A 476 -6.39 17.83 14.57
CA THR A 476 -7.85 18.01 14.61
C THR A 476 -8.48 17.96 13.21
N ILE A 477 -7.85 18.59 12.21
CA ILE A 477 -8.32 18.58 10.81
C ILE A 477 -8.33 17.14 10.26
N LEU A 478 -7.24 16.39 10.48
CA LEU A 478 -7.14 14.99 10.03
C LEU A 478 -8.14 14.07 10.74
N GLU A 479 -8.39 14.27 12.03
CA GLU A 479 -9.39 13.50 12.78
C GLU A 479 -10.81 13.76 12.28
N ARG A 480 -11.16 15.02 11.98
CA ARG A 480 -12.45 15.39 11.37
C ARG A 480 -12.63 14.77 9.98
N LEU A 481 -11.62 14.84 9.12
CA LEU A 481 -11.65 14.17 7.80
C LEU A 481 -11.77 12.65 7.93
N GLN A 482 -11.04 12.04 8.86
CA GLN A 482 -11.13 10.60 9.12
C GLN A 482 -12.53 10.21 9.62
N HIS A 483 -13.16 11.03 10.46
CA HIS A 483 -14.53 10.82 10.92
C HIS A 483 -15.53 10.89 9.75
N LEU A 484 -15.45 11.93 8.91
CA LEU A 484 -16.26 12.06 7.69
C LEU A 484 -16.09 10.85 6.75
N HIS A 485 -14.86 10.38 6.55
CA HIS A 485 -14.61 9.16 5.79
C HIS A 485 -15.35 7.95 6.39
N VAL A 486 -15.22 7.71 7.71
CA VAL A 486 -15.92 6.59 8.36
C VAL A 486 -17.45 6.70 8.30
N LEU A 487 -18.00 7.92 8.31
CA LEU A 487 -19.44 8.16 8.11
C LEU A 487 -19.89 7.92 6.66
N SER A 488 -19.01 8.15 5.67
CA SER A 488 -19.30 7.92 4.25
C SER A 488 -19.31 6.43 3.84
N LEU A 489 -18.74 5.54 4.66
CA LEU A 489 -18.67 4.10 4.36
C LEU A 489 -20.01 3.39 4.63
N ASP A 490 -20.44 2.55 3.69
CA ASP A 490 -21.55 1.61 3.89
C ASP A 490 -21.25 0.61 5.02
N GLU A 491 -22.26 -0.07 5.55
CA GLU A 491 -22.06 -0.98 6.69
C GLU A 491 -21.05 -2.11 6.45
N ASN A 492 -20.96 -2.63 5.22
CA ASN A 492 -20.06 -3.72 4.86
C ASN A 492 -18.63 -3.20 4.66
N ALA A 493 -18.47 -2.04 4.03
CA ALA A 493 -17.19 -1.34 3.95
C ALA A 493 -16.69 -0.96 5.36
N ARG A 494 -17.56 -0.41 6.21
CA ARG A 494 -17.27 -0.07 7.61
C ARG A 494 -16.91 -1.29 8.46
N LYS A 495 -17.55 -2.45 8.24
CA LYS A 495 -17.15 -3.74 8.85
C LYS A 495 -15.76 -4.18 8.38
N LYS A 496 -15.42 -4.05 7.09
CA LYS A 496 -14.08 -4.34 6.57
C LYS A 496 -13.00 -3.36 7.06
N PHE A 497 -13.41 -2.13 7.39
CA PHE A 497 -12.54 -1.07 7.91
C PHE A 497 -12.21 -1.23 9.41
N GLN A 498 -12.67 -2.29 10.08
CA GLN A 498 -12.47 -2.56 11.52
C GLN A 498 -11.03 -2.95 11.92
N ALA A 499 -10.03 -2.27 11.37
CA ALA A 499 -8.75 -2.13 12.06
C ALA A 499 -8.95 -1.14 13.22
N TYR A 500 -9.01 -1.66 14.45
CA TYR A 500 -9.19 -0.84 15.65
C TYR A 500 -7.97 0.07 15.84
N ARG A 501 -8.17 1.38 15.65
CA ARG A 501 -7.12 2.38 15.87
C ARG A 501 -7.00 2.66 17.37
N VAL A 502 -5.84 2.38 17.93
CA VAL A 502 -5.55 2.57 19.35
C VAL A 502 -4.75 3.85 19.50
N TYR A 503 -5.39 4.86 20.10
CA TYR A 503 -4.82 6.17 20.38
C TYR A 503 -4.22 6.20 21.79
N ARG A 504 -3.46 7.27 22.11
CA ARG A 504 -2.94 7.55 23.46
C ARG A 504 -2.05 6.46 24.07
N THR A 505 -1.38 5.64 23.25
CA THR A 505 -0.47 4.58 23.74
C THR A 505 0.90 5.10 24.21
N GLY A 506 1.10 6.43 24.22
CA GLY A 506 2.38 7.09 24.46
C GLY A 506 3.34 7.03 23.27
N ARG A 507 2.98 6.34 22.19
CA ARG A 507 3.87 6.13 21.04
C ARG A 507 3.90 7.33 20.10
N SER A 508 5.09 7.89 19.92
CA SER A 508 5.32 9.09 19.11
C SER A 508 6.48 8.93 18.12
N THR A 509 6.73 9.97 17.31
CA THR A 509 7.92 10.11 16.47
C THR A 509 8.37 11.56 16.41
N THR A 510 9.65 11.77 16.71
CA THR A 510 10.37 13.05 16.58
C THR A 510 10.90 13.30 15.17
N THR A 511 10.73 12.35 14.24
CA THR A 511 11.28 12.45 12.88
C THR A 511 10.48 13.46 12.05
N PRO A 512 11.09 14.53 11.52
CA PRO A 512 10.40 15.49 10.66
C PRO A 512 10.09 14.91 9.27
N PRO A 513 9.11 15.46 8.55
CA PRO A 513 8.83 15.14 7.15
C PRO A 513 10.00 15.52 6.25
N ALA A 514 10.07 14.92 5.06
CA ALA A 514 11.11 15.21 4.08
C ALA A 514 10.89 16.56 3.35
N TYR A 515 9.64 17.03 3.29
CA TYR A 515 9.24 18.27 2.65
C TYR A 515 9.19 19.45 3.66
N VAL A 516 8.88 20.66 3.17
CA VAL A 516 8.71 21.85 4.03
C VAL A 516 7.23 21.98 4.43
N PRO A 517 6.86 21.76 5.71
CA PRO A 517 5.49 21.93 6.18
C PRO A 517 5.02 23.40 6.13
N TRP A 518 3.71 23.59 6.11
CA TRP A 518 3.09 24.90 6.36
C TRP A 518 3.41 25.39 7.77
N ASN A 519 3.46 26.71 7.98
CA ASN A 519 3.98 27.27 9.23
C ASN A 519 3.10 26.89 10.43
N PHE A 520 1.77 26.94 10.30
CA PHE A 520 0.81 26.50 11.32
C PHE A 520 0.77 24.98 11.54
N ALA A 521 1.32 24.19 10.62
CA ALA A 521 1.40 22.74 10.76
C ALA A 521 2.57 22.31 11.67
N ILE A 522 3.48 23.22 12.02
CA ILE A 522 4.64 22.96 12.87
C ILE A 522 4.25 23.13 14.34
N SER A 523 4.50 22.09 15.14
CA SER A 523 4.44 22.15 16.60
C SER A 523 5.58 23.02 17.14
N GLU A 524 5.22 24.10 17.85
CA GLU A 524 6.18 25.03 18.45
C GLU A 524 7.06 24.36 19.51
N GLN A 525 6.47 23.47 20.33
CA GLN A 525 7.21 22.68 21.31
C GLN A 525 8.29 21.82 20.62
N TRP A 526 7.89 21.01 19.63
CA TRP A 526 8.85 20.18 18.90
C TRP A 526 9.92 21.01 18.20
N TRP A 527 9.56 22.19 17.65
CA TRP A 527 10.51 23.09 17.01
C TRP A 527 11.58 23.60 18.00
N ASN A 528 11.20 23.92 19.22
CA ASN A 528 12.14 24.37 20.24
C ASN A 528 13.03 23.21 20.72
N ASP A 529 12.43 22.04 20.98
CA ASP A 529 13.11 20.89 21.59
C ASP A 529 14.00 20.11 20.60
N HIS A 530 13.57 19.93 19.35
CA HIS A 530 14.16 18.95 18.42
C HIS A 530 14.83 19.54 17.18
N ARG A 531 14.52 20.78 16.78
CA ARG A 531 15.13 21.43 15.60
C ARG A 531 16.67 21.37 15.56
N PRO A 532 17.44 21.54 16.66
CA PRO A 532 18.89 21.49 16.61
C PRO A 532 19.42 20.18 15.99
N SER A 533 18.81 19.05 16.36
CA SER A 533 19.15 17.70 15.87
C SER A 533 18.79 17.48 14.39
N TRP A 534 17.88 18.29 13.84
CA TRP A 534 17.35 18.16 12.48
C TRP A 534 17.69 19.35 11.57
N LYS A 535 18.75 20.12 11.90
CA LYS A 535 19.13 21.39 11.26
C LYS A 535 19.21 21.35 9.72
N LYS A 536 19.56 20.20 9.11
CA LYS A 536 19.63 20.04 7.64
C LYS A 536 18.23 19.99 7.02
N GLN A 537 17.32 19.22 7.62
CA GLN A 537 15.93 19.02 7.19
C GLN A 537 15.08 20.27 7.48
N THR A 538 15.25 20.88 8.66
CA THR A 538 14.46 22.03 9.11
C THR A 538 14.92 23.38 8.55
N ARG A 539 15.96 23.43 7.69
CA ARG A 539 16.58 24.69 7.22
C ARG A 539 15.60 25.66 6.54
N LYS A 540 14.58 25.14 5.87
CA LYS A 540 13.55 25.93 5.14
C LYS A 540 12.20 26.00 5.85
N TRP A 541 12.08 25.45 7.06
CA TRP A 541 10.83 25.51 7.81
C TRP A 541 10.51 26.95 8.19
N TYR A 542 9.22 27.24 8.38
CA TYR A 542 8.66 28.59 8.49
C TYR A 542 8.77 29.50 7.25
N SER A 543 9.38 29.05 6.14
CA SER A 543 9.46 29.86 4.90
C SER A 543 8.31 29.63 3.91
N ARG A 544 7.36 28.73 4.20
CA ARG A 544 6.26 28.37 3.28
C ARG A 544 5.02 29.27 3.46
N GLY A 545 4.85 29.84 4.66
CA GLY A 545 3.64 30.58 5.04
C GLY A 545 2.52 29.64 5.50
N ASP A 546 1.30 30.17 5.56
CA ASP A 546 0.08 29.42 5.87
C ASP A 546 -0.85 29.40 4.64
N PRO A 547 -1.60 28.31 4.38
CA PRO A 547 -2.60 28.29 3.32
C PRO A 547 -3.82 29.13 3.72
N LEU A 548 -4.59 29.59 2.74
CA LEU A 548 -5.82 30.38 2.98
C LEU A 548 -6.82 29.58 3.84
N GLY A 549 -7.37 30.22 4.87
CA GLY A 549 -8.33 29.59 5.78
C GLY A 549 -7.71 28.77 6.93
N PHE A 550 -6.39 28.83 7.14
CA PHE A 550 -5.72 28.13 8.24
C PHE A 550 -4.62 28.98 8.90
N GLY A 551 -4.26 28.67 10.14
CA GLY A 551 -3.15 29.35 10.81
C GLY A 551 -3.33 30.87 10.92
N LYS A 552 -2.36 31.65 10.47
CA LYS A 552 -2.45 33.12 10.44
C LYS A 552 -3.40 33.67 9.36
N ASN A 553 -3.79 32.82 8.40
CA ASN A 553 -4.63 33.16 7.26
C ASN A 553 -6.09 32.65 7.41
N ASP A 554 -6.47 32.19 8.60
CA ASP A 554 -7.87 31.91 8.94
C ASP A 554 -8.57 33.19 9.46
N PRO A 555 -9.54 33.76 8.73
CA PRO A 555 -10.28 34.94 9.16
C PRO A 555 -11.28 34.65 10.30
N GLN A 556 -11.63 33.39 10.54
CA GLN A 556 -12.51 32.96 11.63
C GLN A 556 -11.74 32.55 12.88
N ARG A 557 -10.40 32.66 12.87
CA ARG A 557 -9.53 32.41 14.02
C ARG A 557 -9.72 33.49 15.08
N THR A 558 -10.86 33.38 15.76
CA THR A 558 -11.06 33.92 17.10
C THR A 558 -9.82 33.49 17.88
N PRO A 559 -9.04 34.42 18.46
CA PRO A 559 -7.94 34.05 19.31
C PRO A 559 -8.53 33.20 20.42
N LEU A 560 -8.32 31.88 20.36
CA LEU A 560 -8.56 31.00 21.49
C LEU A 560 -7.75 31.60 22.62
N ALA A 561 -8.45 32.24 23.56
CA ALA A 561 -7.83 32.92 24.68
C ALA A 561 -6.96 31.87 25.36
N GLY A 562 -5.64 31.98 25.15
CA GLY A 562 -4.73 30.88 25.41
C GLY A 562 -4.94 30.42 26.84
N PRO A 563 -5.09 29.11 27.10
CA PRO A 563 -5.37 28.63 28.45
C PRO A 563 -4.32 29.24 29.37
N SER A 564 -4.78 30.10 30.29
CA SER A 564 -3.86 30.93 31.06
C SER A 564 -2.93 29.99 31.80
N SER A 565 -1.62 30.14 31.56
CA SER A 565 -0.56 29.29 32.11
C SER A 565 -0.32 29.60 33.60
N THR A 566 -1.41 29.60 34.35
CA THR A 566 -1.50 29.79 35.79
C THR A 566 -1.54 28.41 36.44
N HIS A 567 -0.34 27.92 36.79
CA HIS A 567 -0.07 26.82 37.71
C HIS A 567 -0.73 25.45 37.45
N ARG A 568 0.11 24.51 37.01
CA ARG A 568 0.32 23.29 37.81
C ARG A 568 1.70 23.36 38.45
N GLY A 569 1.71 23.50 39.77
CA GLY A 569 2.79 22.98 40.62
C GLY A 569 2.41 21.60 41.13
#